data_AF-G3B9M4-F1
#
_entry.id   AF-G3B9M4-F1
#
_cell.length_a   1.000
_cell.length_b   1.000
_cell.length_c   1.000
_cell.angle_alpha   90.00
_cell.angle_beta   90.00
_cell.angle_gamma   90.00
#
_symmetry.space_group_name_H-M   'P 1'
#
loop_
_entity.id
_entity.type
_entity.pdbx_description
1 polymer ?
#
loop_
_entity_poly.entity_id
_entity_poly.type
_entity_poly.pdbx_seq_one_letter_code
_entity_poly.pdbx_strand_id
1 'polypeptide(L)'
;MSVNTSRKRRKQRLFSKDIEQLLYALGDGPYSMESTINALEDSLVEYLSDLSTATQIYARSKNRNRIKVDDLPFTLRNDPYKLSRLQYIVNQSQKIENAKKIFDEDDKKLADYGDEDDDEDDDDEQLSKPAEDEEPSGKKFKKSKKKGRQ
;
A
#
# COMPACT_ATOMS: atom_id res chain seq x y z
N MET A 1 -50.36 17.18 12.02
CA MET A 1 -49.03 16.68 12.44
C MET A 1 -48.62 15.60 11.45
N SER A 2 -47.70 15.90 10.54
CA SER A 2 -47.20 14.91 9.56
C SER A 2 -46.12 14.07 10.24
N VAL A 3 -46.42 12.80 10.53
CA VAL A 3 -45.43 11.86 11.04
C VAL A 3 -44.48 11.49 9.91
N ASN A 4 -43.26 11.99 9.99
CA ASN A 4 -42.19 11.62 9.07
C ASN A 4 -41.85 10.15 9.34
N THR A 5 -42.50 9.24 8.62
CA THR A 5 -42.12 7.83 8.59
C THR A 5 -40.81 7.75 7.82
N SER A 6 -39.69 7.87 8.55
CA SER A 6 -38.38 7.47 8.04
C SER A 6 -38.55 6.07 7.46
N ARG A 7 -38.53 5.95 6.13
CA ARG A 7 -38.50 4.65 5.47
C ARG A 7 -37.26 3.98 6.04
N LYS A 8 -37.45 2.99 6.93
CA LYS A 8 -36.35 2.12 7.38
C LYS A 8 -35.65 1.68 6.10
N ARG A 9 -34.45 2.22 5.86
CA ARG A 9 -33.65 1.81 4.71
C ARG A 9 -33.54 0.31 4.84
N ARG A 10 -34.03 -0.43 3.83
CA ARG A 10 -33.81 -1.87 3.77
C ARG A 10 -32.30 -2.07 3.98
N LYS A 11 -31.92 -2.91 4.96
CA LYS A 11 -30.51 -3.26 5.16
C LYS A 11 -29.98 -3.72 3.81
N GLN A 12 -29.06 -2.95 3.25
CA GLN A 12 -28.45 -3.30 1.99
C GLN A 12 -27.59 -4.53 2.26
N ARG A 13 -27.87 -5.60 1.53
CA ARG A 13 -27.07 -6.82 1.63
C ARG A 13 -25.80 -6.63 0.82
N LEU A 14 -24.69 -6.48 1.51
CA LEU A 14 -23.39 -6.13 0.94
C LEU A 14 -22.55 -7.39 0.71
N PHE A 15 -22.69 -8.39 1.57
CA PHE A 15 -21.74 -9.50 1.66
C PHE A 15 -22.33 -10.87 1.31
N SER A 16 -23.61 -10.97 0.93
CA SER A 16 -24.27 -12.28 0.77
C SER A 16 -23.53 -13.20 -0.22
N LYS A 17 -23.05 -12.67 -1.36
CA LYS A 17 -22.28 -13.44 -2.35
C LYS A 17 -20.92 -13.89 -1.84
N ASP A 18 -20.20 -12.99 -1.14
CA ASP A 18 -18.88 -13.28 -0.61
C ASP A 18 -18.97 -14.31 0.54
N ILE A 19 -20.02 -14.24 1.35
CA ILE A 19 -20.31 -15.21 2.41
C ILE A 19 -20.59 -16.59 1.82
N GLU A 20 -21.40 -16.68 0.77
CA GLU A 20 -21.68 -17.96 0.09
C GLU A 20 -20.41 -18.59 -0.50
N GLN A 21 -19.57 -17.77 -1.16
CA GLN A 21 -18.26 -18.24 -1.66
C GLN A 21 -17.31 -18.67 -0.54
N LEU A 22 -17.31 -17.94 0.58
CA LEU A 22 -16.49 -18.26 1.74
C LEU A 22 -16.93 -19.58 2.39
N LEU A 23 -18.24 -19.80 2.54
CA LEU A 23 -18.79 -21.05 3.06
C LEU A 23 -18.39 -22.23 2.17
N TYR A 24 -18.51 -22.10 0.85
CA TYR A 24 -18.06 -23.12 -0.09
C TYR A 24 -16.55 -23.39 0.04
N ALA A 25 -15.72 -22.35 0.14
CA ALA A 25 -14.27 -22.49 0.33
C ALA A 25 -13.90 -23.15 1.67
N LEU A 26 -14.75 -23.01 2.69
CA LEU A 26 -14.62 -23.67 3.99
C LEU A 26 -15.18 -25.11 4.00
N GLY A 27 -15.74 -25.58 2.89
CA GLY A 27 -16.24 -26.95 2.71
C GLY A 27 -17.75 -27.12 2.89
N ASP A 28 -18.52 -26.03 2.89
CA ASP A 28 -19.99 -26.11 2.80
C ASP A 28 -20.43 -26.60 1.40
N GLY A 29 -21.71 -26.96 1.27
CA GLY A 29 -22.31 -27.32 -0.02
C GLY A 29 -22.29 -26.18 -1.04
N PRO A 30 -22.56 -26.48 -2.33
CA PRO A 30 -22.58 -25.47 -3.40
C PRO A 30 -23.70 -24.43 -3.25
N TYR A 31 -24.69 -24.68 -2.39
CA TYR A 31 -25.77 -23.75 -2.06
C TYR A 31 -25.97 -23.74 -0.55
N SER A 32 -25.76 -22.59 0.07
CA SER A 32 -25.97 -22.41 1.51
C SER A 32 -27.41 -21.95 1.80
N MET A 33 -27.89 -22.25 3.00
CA MET A 33 -29.22 -21.79 3.42
C MET A 33 -29.24 -20.26 3.57
N GLU A 34 -30.27 -19.64 3.00
CA GLU A 34 -30.51 -18.19 3.05
C GLU A 34 -30.56 -17.63 4.48
N SER A 35 -31.15 -18.38 5.43
CA SER A 35 -31.16 -18.01 6.85
C SER A 35 -29.75 -17.92 7.45
N THR A 36 -28.86 -18.85 7.08
CA THR A 36 -27.45 -18.88 7.53
C THR A 36 -26.69 -17.68 6.98
N ILE A 37 -26.82 -17.40 5.68
CA ILE A 37 -26.17 -16.25 5.04
C ILE A 37 -26.60 -14.96 5.73
N ASN A 38 -27.90 -14.80 6.01
CA ASN A 38 -28.42 -13.62 6.70
C ASN A 38 -27.89 -13.47 8.13
N ALA A 39 -27.85 -14.55 8.89
CA ALA A 39 -27.34 -14.54 10.25
C ALA A 39 -25.85 -14.18 10.30
N LEU A 40 -25.06 -14.74 9.38
CA LEU A 40 -23.63 -14.44 9.25
C LEU A 40 -23.40 -13.01 8.79
N GLU A 41 -24.22 -12.49 7.86
CA GLU A 41 -24.12 -11.11 7.40
C GLU A 41 -24.41 -10.12 8.52
N ASP A 42 -25.46 -10.35 9.31
CA ASP A 42 -25.79 -9.51 10.46
C ASP A 42 -24.65 -9.53 11.50
N SER A 43 -24.11 -10.71 11.83
CA SER A 43 -22.99 -10.83 12.77
C SER A 43 -21.70 -10.18 12.25
N LEU A 44 -21.41 -10.29 10.95
CA LEU A 44 -20.25 -9.68 10.31
C LEU A 44 -20.34 -8.14 10.35
N VAL A 45 -21.51 -7.59 10.01
CA VAL A 45 -21.74 -6.13 10.02
C VAL A 45 -21.62 -5.58 11.44
N GLU A 46 -22.16 -6.28 12.43
CA GLU A 46 -22.01 -5.92 13.84
C GLU A 46 -20.53 -5.89 14.24
N TYR A 47 -19.79 -6.97 13.97
CA TYR A 47 -18.36 -7.05 14.26
C TYR A 47 -17.54 -5.93 13.61
N LEU A 48 -17.77 -5.65 12.32
CA LEU A 48 -17.06 -4.58 11.60
C LEU A 48 -17.41 -3.20 12.13
N SER A 49 -18.65 -2.98 12.55
CA SER A 49 -19.10 -1.70 13.13
C SER A 49 -18.42 -1.45 14.48
N ASP A 50 -18.34 -2.46 15.33
CA ASP A 50 -17.67 -2.39 16.63
C ASP A 50 -16.16 -2.18 16.47
N LEU A 51 -15.53 -2.93 15.56
CA LEU A 51 -14.11 -2.79 15.26
C LEU A 51 -13.78 -1.38 14.72
N SER A 52 -14.61 -0.85 13.81
CA SER A 52 -14.44 0.50 13.28
C SER A 52 -14.59 1.56 14.36
N THR A 53 -15.58 1.41 15.25
CA THR A 53 -15.78 2.33 16.37
C THR A 53 -14.60 2.31 17.34
N ALA A 54 -14.10 1.13 17.70
CA ALA A 54 -12.90 0.99 18.54
C ALA A 54 -11.67 1.64 17.89
N THR A 55 -11.50 1.45 16.57
CA THR A 55 -10.37 2.00 15.82
C THR A 55 -10.47 3.51 15.68
N GLN A 56 -11.68 4.04 15.51
CA GLN A 56 -11.96 5.47 15.48
C GLN A 56 -11.62 6.14 16.83
N ILE A 57 -11.91 5.49 17.96
CA ILE A 57 -11.55 6.01 19.29
C ILE A 57 -10.03 6.15 19.41
N TYR A 58 -9.28 5.16 18.94
CA TYR A 58 -7.82 5.24 18.93
C TYR A 58 -7.30 6.34 17.99
N ALA A 59 -7.83 6.45 16.78
CA ALA A 59 -7.45 7.54 15.86
C ALA A 59 -7.72 8.92 16.47
N ARG A 60 -8.86 9.10 17.17
CA ARG A 60 -9.20 10.34 17.88
C ARG A 60 -8.25 10.63 19.04
N SER A 61 -7.77 9.61 19.74
CA SER A 61 -6.73 9.76 20.79
C SER A 61 -5.42 10.33 20.24
N LYS A 62 -5.18 10.19 18.93
CA LYS A 62 -4.05 10.76 18.19
C LYS A 62 -4.42 12.06 17.46
N ASN A 63 -5.51 12.73 17.86
CA ASN A 63 -6.04 13.96 17.24
C ASN A 63 -6.33 13.81 15.73
N ARG A 64 -6.63 12.59 15.26
CA ARG A 64 -7.00 12.32 13.87
C ARG A 64 -8.46 11.93 13.76
N ASN A 65 -9.14 12.49 12.76
CA ASN A 65 -10.51 12.10 12.43
C ASN A 65 -10.58 10.91 11.46
N ARG A 66 -9.52 10.67 10.67
CA ARG A 66 -9.48 9.57 9.69
C ARG A 66 -8.74 8.35 10.26
N ILE A 67 -9.36 7.19 10.10
CA ILE A 67 -8.80 5.88 10.46
C ILE A 67 -7.68 5.52 9.48
N LYS A 68 -6.58 4.97 9.99
CA LYS A 68 -5.48 4.38 9.21
C LYS A 68 -5.33 2.89 9.54
N VAL A 69 -4.68 2.15 8.64
CA VAL A 69 -4.34 0.73 8.88
C VAL A 69 -3.44 0.58 10.12
N ASP A 70 -2.58 1.58 10.39
CA ASP A 70 -1.70 1.62 11.57
C ASP A 70 -2.46 1.69 12.91
N ASP A 71 -3.75 1.99 12.89
CA ASP A 71 -4.60 2.03 14.09
C ASP A 71 -5.12 0.63 14.49
N LEU A 72 -5.21 -0.30 13.52
CA LEU A 72 -5.75 -1.65 13.73
C LEU A 72 -4.91 -2.54 14.66
N PRO A 73 -3.56 -2.52 14.64
CA PRO A 73 -2.76 -3.32 15.57
C PRO A 73 -3.08 -3.03 17.03
N PHE A 74 -3.38 -1.77 17.37
CA PHE A 74 -3.72 -1.40 18.74
C PHE A 74 -5.13 -1.86 19.13
N THR A 75 -6.09 -1.82 18.20
CA THR A 75 -7.45 -2.31 18.50
C THR A 75 -7.52 -3.82 18.61
N LEU A 76 -6.70 -4.55 17.84
CA LEU A 76 -6.61 -6.00 17.88
C LEU A 76 -5.64 -6.54 18.94
N ARG A 77 -5.12 -5.70 19.84
CA ARG A 77 -4.12 -6.11 20.85
C ARG A 77 -4.55 -7.27 21.76
N ASN A 78 -5.86 -7.47 21.93
CA ASN A 78 -6.43 -8.53 22.76
C ASN A 78 -6.61 -9.86 22.01
N ASP A 79 -6.52 -9.85 20.67
CA ASP A 79 -6.70 -11.03 19.82
C ASP A 79 -5.39 -11.32 19.06
N PRO A 80 -4.49 -12.14 19.65
CA PRO A 80 -3.17 -12.37 19.08
C PRO A 80 -3.24 -13.03 17.70
N TYR A 81 -4.24 -13.88 17.44
CA TYR A 81 -4.37 -14.56 16.14
C TYR A 81 -4.71 -13.57 15.02
N LYS A 82 -5.68 -12.67 15.25
CA LYS A 82 -6.02 -11.64 14.27
C LYS A 82 -4.90 -10.62 14.09
N LEU A 83 -4.20 -10.27 15.18
CA LEU A 83 -3.06 -9.37 15.14
C LEU A 83 -1.91 -9.94 14.30
N SER A 84 -1.51 -11.20 14.54
CA SER A 84 -0.48 -11.88 13.76
C SER A 84 -0.87 -11.99 12.29
N ARG A 85 -2.13 -12.31 12.01
CA ARG A 85 -2.64 -12.39 10.64
C ARG A 85 -2.57 -11.03 9.94
N LEU A 86 -2.96 -9.95 10.61
CA LEU A 86 -2.88 -8.58 10.08
C LEU A 86 -1.42 -8.22 9.75
N GLN A 87 -0.49 -8.45 10.69
CA GLN A 87 0.93 -8.16 10.48
C GLN A 87 1.50 -8.94 9.30
N TYR A 88 1.14 -10.22 9.18
CA TYR A 88 1.52 -11.04 8.04
C TYR A 88 1.05 -10.42 6.72
N ILE A 89 -0.25 -10.07 6.61
CA ILE A 89 -0.83 -9.49 5.39
C ILE A 89 -0.13 -8.19 5.01
N VAL A 90 0.10 -7.29 5.97
CA VAL A 90 0.79 -6.01 5.74
C VAL A 90 2.22 -6.25 5.24
N ASN A 91 2.95 -7.18 5.86
CA ASN A 91 4.32 -7.52 5.46
C ASN A 91 4.37 -8.10 4.04
N GLN A 92 3.46 -9.02 3.70
CA GLN A 92 3.42 -9.59 2.34
C GLN A 92 3.05 -8.54 1.29
N SER A 93 2.12 -7.63 1.60
CA SER A 93 1.78 -6.52 0.70
C SER A 93 2.99 -5.63 0.44
N GLN A 94 3.77 -5.31 1.46
CA GLN A 94 5.00 -4.52 1.32
C GLN A 94 6.04 -5.24 0.46
N LYS A 95 6.22 -6.55 0.66
CA LYS A 95 7.13 -7.36 -0.18
C LYS A 95 6.72 -7.35 -1.65
N ILE A 96 5.43 -7.51 -1.92
CA ILE A 96 4.89 -7.46 -3.30
C ILE A 96 5.12 -6.08 -3.90
N GLU A 97 4.85 -5.00 -3.15
CA GLU A 97 5.07 -3.63 -3.62
C GLU A 97 6.55 -3.36 -3.93
N ASN A 98 7.45 -3.81 -3.06
CA ASN A 98 8.90 -3.67 -3.28
C ASN A 98 9.37 -4.47 -4.50
N ALA A 99 8.85 -5.69 -4.69
CA ALA A 99 9.17 -6.50 -5.86
C ALA A 99 8.70 -5.84 -7.16
N LYS A 100 7.53 -5.21 -7.17
CA LYS A 100 7.02 -4.44 -8.32
C LYS A 100 7.91 -3.25 -8.65
N LYS A 101 8.37 -2.50 -7.64
CA LYS A 101 9.25 -1.35 -7.84
C LYS A 101 10.58 -1.73 -8.49
N ILE A 102 11.19 -2.85 -8.07
CA ILE A 102 12.42 -3.35 -8.67
C ILE A 102 12.22 -3.65 -10.17
N PHE A 103 11.11 -4.30 -10.51
CA PHE A 103 10.78 -4.61 -11.90
C PHE A 103 10.56 -3.34 -12.75
N ASP A 104 9.81 -2.38 -12.23
CA ASP A 104 9.55 -1.11 -12.94
C ASP A 104 10.82 -0.26 -13.15
N GLU A 105 11.80 -0.35 -12.23
CA GLU A 105 13.09 0.35 -12.35
C GLU A 105 14.01 -0.30 -13.40
N ASP A 106 14.01 -1.62 -13.51
CA ASP A 106 14.84 -2.34 -14.48
C ASP A 106 14.29 -2.21 -15.91
N ASP A 107 12.96 -2.19 -16.09
CA ASP A 107 12.33 -1.89 -17.38
C ASP A 107 12.65 -0.46 -17.87
N LYS A 108 12.72 0.51 -16.95
CA LYS A 108 13.11 1.89 -17.28
C LYS A 108 14.58 2.00 -17.68
N LYS A 109 15.48 1.26 -17.01
CA LYS A 109 16.89 1.22 -17.42
C LYS A 109 17.04 0.58 -18.79
N LEU A 110 16.29 -0.47 -19.11
CA LEU A 110 16.36 -1.12 -20.41
C LEU A 110 15.88 -0.21 -21.55
N ALA A 111 14.87 0.63 -21.31
CA ALA A 111 14.39 1.60 -22.28
C ALA A 111 15.35 2.79 -22.51
N ASP A 112 16.14 3.16 -21.51
CA ASP A 112 17.13 4.26 -21.58
C ASP A 112 18.32 3.87 -22.47
N TYR A 113 18.70 2.58 -22.50
CA TYR A 113 19.74 2.06 -23.40
C TYR A 113 19.25 1.78 -24.84
N GLY A 114 17.98 2.05 -25.16
CA GLY A 114 17.38 1.76 -26.47
C GLY A 114 17.29 2.95 -27.42
N ASP A 115 17.81 4.13 -27.04
CA ASP A 115 17.68 5.40 -27.79
C ASP A 115 19.04 6.03 -28.17
N GLU A 116 20.14 5.27 -28.12
CA GLU A 116 21.51 5.75 -28.43
C GLU A 116 22.22 5.01 -29.59
N ASP A 117 21.50 4.42 -30.55
CA ASP A 117 22.11 3.84 -31.76
C ASP A 117 21.38 4.29 -33.04
N ASP A 118 21.61 5.53 -33.50
CA ASP A 118 21.46 5.89 -34.93
C ASP A 118 22.33 7.09 -35.36
N ASP A 119 23.58 7.18 -34.86
CA ASP A 119 24.62 8.00 -35.49
C ASP A 119 25.79 7.06 -35.88
N GLU A 120 25.66 6.36 -37.01
CA GLU A 120 26.78 5.74 -37.73
C GLU A 120 27.73 6.85 -38.23
N ASP A 121 28.69 7.26 -37.40
CA ASP A 121 29.81 8.11 -37.83
C ASP A 121 30.85 7.25 -38.59
N ASP A 122 30.97 7.53 -39.88
CA ASP A 122 31.90 6.98 -40.87
C ASP A 122 33.36 7.24 -40.46
N ASP A 123 34.16 6.16 -40.37
CA ASP A 123 35.60 6.15 -40.11
C ASP A 123 36.37 6.98 -41.16
N ASP A 124 37.26 7.89 -40.75
CA ASP A 124 38.53 8.05 -41.49
C ASP A 124 39.70 8.49 -40.59
N GLU A 125 40.83 7.83 -40.84
CA GLU A 125 42.09 7.84 -40.09
C GLU A 125 42.78 9.22 -40.05
N GLN A 126 43.42 9.55 -38.91
CA GLN A 126 44.84 9.96 -38.97
C GLN A 126 45.59 9.84 -37.63
N LEU A 127 46.70 9.11 -37.72
CA LEU A 127 47.67 8.73 -36.71
C LEU A 127 48.71 9.84 -36.46
N SER A 128 48.94 10.27 -35.20
CA SER A 128 50.28 10.71 -34.75
C SER A 128 50.44 10.63 -33.22
N LYS A 129 51.63 10.18 -32.78
CA LYS A 129 52.05 9.73 -31.42
C LYS A 129 52.62 10.90 -30.54
N PRO A 130 53.36 10.67 -29.42
CA PRO A 130 52.94 10.35 -28.03
C PRO A 130 53.58 11.28 -26.94
N ALA A 131 53.26 11.04 -25.65
CA ALA A 131 53.85 11.61 -24.40
C ALA A 131 53.49 13.10 -24.12
N GLU A 132 53.20 13.58 -22.90
CA GLU A 132 53.91 13.45 -21.61
C GLU A 132 52.95 13.57 -20.39
N ASP A 133 53.47 13.15 -19.24
CA ASP A 133 52.88 13.18 -17.88
C ASP A 133 52.34 14.55 -17.43
N GLU A 134 51.28 14.58 -16.61
CA GLU A 134 51.12 15.40 -15.38
C GLU A 134 49.75 15.14 -14.67
N GLU A 135 49.81 14.66 -13.43
CA GLU A 135 48.78 14.79 -12.38
C GLU A 135 49.37 15.77 -11.30
N PRO A 136 48.64 16.31 -10.31
CA PRO A 136 47.18 16.40 -10.08
C PRO A 136 46.73 17.83 -9.65
N SER A 137 45.42 18.13 -9.59
CA SER A 137 44.95 19.37 -8.94
C SER A 137 43.51 19.27 -8.39
N GLY A 138 43.41 19.08 -7.07
CA GLY A 138 42.15 19.02 -6.35
C GLY A 138 41.48 20.37 -6.10
N LYS A 139 40.16 20.36 -5.88
CA LYS A 139 39.42 21.44 -5.21
C LYS A 139 38.44 20.90 -4.18
N LYS A 140 38.73 21.21 -2.91
CA LYS A 140 37.82 21.09 -1.76
C LYS A 140 36.88 22.31 -1.67
N PHE A 141 35.62 22.04 -1.31
CA PHE A 141 34.70 22.78 -0.44
C PHE A 141 34.54 24.31 -0.55
N LYS A 142 33.28 24.76 -0.65
CA LYS A 142 32.78 25.94 0.09
C LYS A 142 31.39 25.70 0.68
N LYS A 143 31.33 25.45 2.00
CA LYS A 143 30.18 25.74 2.86
C LYS A 143 30.12 27.24 3.08
N SER A 144 29.00 27.89 2.78
CA SER A 144 28.70 29.24 3.25
C SER A 144 27.89 29.18 4.55
N LYS A 145 28.46 29.74 5.62
CA LYS A 145 27.82 30.00 6.90
C LYS A 145 28.09 31.45 7.25
N LYS A 146 27.06 32.29 7.42
CA LYS A 146 27.06 33.59 8.14
C LYS A 146 25.66 34.21 7.97
N LYS A 147 25.05 34.88 8.94
CA LYS A 147 25.50 35.43 10.23
C LYS A 147 24.25 35.82 11.01
N GLY A 148 24.20 35.54 12.30
CA GLY A 148 23.21 36.17 13.20
C GLY A 148 23.57 37.64 13.47
N ARG A 149 22.58 38.45 13.83
CA ARG A 149 22.72 39.71 14.56
C ARG A 149 21.48 39.96 15.43
N GLN A 150 21.79 40.21 16.70
CA GLN A 150 21.08 40.99 17.74
C GLN A 150 19.75 40.47 18.27
#